data_AF-A0A813FPK5-F1
#
_entry.id   AF-A0A813FPK5-F1
#
_cell.length_a   1.000
_cell.length_b   1.000
_cell.length_c   1.000
_cell.angle_alpha   90.00
_cell.angle_beta   90.00
_cell.angle_gamma   90.00
#
_symmetry.space_group_name_H-M   'P 1'
#
loop_
_entity.id
_entity.type
_entity.pdbx_description
1 polymer ?
#
loop_
_entity_poly.entity_id
_entity_poly.type
_entity_poly.pdbx_seq_one_letter_code
_entity_poly.pdbx_strand_id
1 'polypeptide(L)'
;MSGGQGLKRAHLDPRPPATPQQRFKRTVDQPSYLAAPRRLPASRAAARRASAAHGPQRASRSKVCNNNKNNNNHNKNNHNKNNNKNNKKVCSKRSVPALVKQGRSKARPGTEQKQRSGSKAPAIRQALQLYQELWAEYSTSLETEDHEFACQRAETLATKRYKELHAAGLELLQRVVQGQAAERRVALGVAYHVLTFKGKAAEEKRNQSNLSARLEKHREDSQGRARDALCAALACLCCRLQKSWLAEYDDEVPVRGYFVHALVDAACTFRISLRPGRQPRMASVVITSERSLVEALAHTDHGGPLPDGHHKEALGDRQYGLQRIAVTQGKGEERREMLQEVQPLEAMRELMGSKRHVLVLDMYCALAPKELVHQYSLGEIIREELMSLLRDAKQRGVAVLFLLGGEQPVELATKVYLQPWVTAIGGLQCGYVRWREGPDKPWEPPKQHHSKRLIFGLQLP
;
A
#
# COMPACT_ATOMS: atom_id res chain seq x y z
N MET A 1 30.80 75.60 -50.91
CA MET A 1 30.26 76.28 -49.72
C MET A 1 29.63 75.21 -48.83
N SER A 2 30.38 74.71 -47.84
CA SER A 2 30.21 75.01 -46.40
C SER A 2 28.91 74.39 -45.83
N GLY A 3 28.87 73.53 -44.82
CA GLY A 3 29.77 72.89 -43.86
C GLY A 3 28.92 71.77 -43.19
N GLY A 4 29.43 70.72 -42.56
CA GLY A 4 30.30 70.72 -41.39
C GLY A 4 29.49 70.36 -40.13
N GLN A 5 30.05 69.47 -39.31
CA GLN A 5 29.61 68.95 -37.99
C GLN A 5 28.80 67.64 -38.04
N GLY A 6 29.22 66.48 -37.51
CA GLY A 6 30.28 66.19 -36.54
C GLY A 6 29.69 65.84 -35.18
N LEU A 7 29.21 64.59 -35.00
CA LEU A 7 28.83 64.08 -33.68
C LEU A 7 29.43 62.69 -33.42
N LYS A 8 30.02 62.62 -32.23
CA LYS A 8 30.94 61.61 -31.71
C LYS A 8 30.23 60.30 -31.37
N ARG A 9 30.86 59.18 -31.72
CA ARG A 9 30.56 57.84 -31.17
C ARG A 9 30.97 57.80 -29.69
N ALA A 10 30.01 57.57 -28.81
CA ALA A 10 30.27 57.11 -27.45
C ALA A 10 30.05 55.59 -27.40
N HIS A 11 31.13 54.84 -27.16
CA HIS A 11 31.09 53.44 -26.77
C HIS A 11 30.53 53.36 -25.36
N LEU A 12 29.33 52.79 -25.20
CA LEU A 12 28.79 52.39 -23.91
C LEU A 12 28.68 50.87 -23.89
N ASP A 13 29.57 50.25 -23.13
CA ASP A 13 29.47 48.85 -22.71
C ASP A 13 28.19 48.67 -21.88
N PRO A 14 27.33 47.67 -22.18
CA PRO A 14 26.26 47.30 -21.29
C PRO A 14 26.84 46.50 -20.11
N ARG A 15 27.01 47.16 -18.97
CA ARG A 15 27.11 46.48 -17.68
C ARG A 15 25.82 45.68 -17.44
N PRO A 16 25.88 44.39 -17.08
CA PRO A 16 24.71 43.64 -16.66
C PRO A 16 24.16 44.22 -15.35
N PRO A 17 22.83 44.26 -15.16
CA PRO A 17 22.24 44.73 -13.91
C PRO A 17 22.61 43.78 -12.77
N ALA A 18 23.14 44.35 -11.70
CA ALA A 18 23.38 43.69 -10.43
C ALA A 18 22.06 43.12 -9.91
N THR A 19 21.97 41.78 -9.84
CA THR A 19 20.91 41.08 -9.12
C THR A 19 20.88 41.51 -7.65
N PRO A 20 19.73 41.92 -7.10
CA PRO A 20 19.59 42.13 -5.68
C PRO A 20 19.66 40.77 -4.98
N GLN A 21 20.76 40.49 -4.27
CA GLN A 21 20.78 39.43 -3.26
C GLN A 21 19.87 39.83 -2.10
N GLN A 22 18.57 39.62 -2.26
CA GLN A 22 17.64 39.58 -1.13
C GLN A 22 17.90 38.30 -0.35
N ARG A 23 18.65 38.50 0.73
CA ARG A 23 18.92 37.54 1.80
C ARG A 23 17.61 37.23 2.54
N PHE A 24 16.79 36.34 1.98
CA PHE A 24 15.67 35.75 2.71
C PHE A 24 16.22 34.83 3.81
N LYS A 25 16.39 35.39 5.02
CA LYS A 25 16.38 34.58 6.24
C LYS A 25 14.94 34.06 6.40
N ARG A 26 14.65 32.89 5.84
CA ARG A 26 13.48 32.10 6.24
C ARG A 26 13.82 31.45 7.58
N THR A 27 13.38 32.08 8.67
CA THR A 27 13.02 31.36 9.89
C THR A 27 11.87 30.43 9.53
N VAL A 28 12.21 29.16 9.31
CA VAL A 28 11.21 28.09 9.31
C VAL A 28 10.97 27.79 10.79
N ASP A 29 9.85 28.28 11.31
CA ASP A 29 9.30 27.78 12.55
C ASP A 29 8.93 26.31 12.33
N GLN A 30 9.87 25.42 12.65
CA GLN A 30 9.56 24.03 12.88
C GLN A 30 8.75 23.94 14.18
N PRO A 31 7.55 23.32 14.18
CA PRO A 31 6.95 22.91 15.44
C PRO A 31 7.85 21.85 16.07
N SER A 32 8.54 22.25 17.13
CA SER A 32 9.34 21.42 18.00
C SER A 32 8.43 20.44 18.75
N TYR A 33 8.18 19.27 18.17
CA TYR A 33 7.64 18.12 18.90
C TYR A 33 8.73 17.47 19.74
N LEU A 34 9.16 18.17 20.79
CA LEU A 34 9.92 17.63 21.91
C LEU A 34 9.01 17.62 23.14
N ALA A 35 8.24 16.55 23.30
CA ALA A 35 7.73 16.17 24.61
C ALA A 35 8.61 15.02 25.11
N ALA A 36 9.57 15.35 25.98
CA ALA A 36 10.28 14.36 26.77
C ALA A 36 9.29 13.61 27.69
N PRO A 37 9.51 12.32 27.99
CA PRO A 37 8.66 11.58 28.89
C PRO A 37 8.76 12.18 30.31
N ARG A 38 7.64 12.71 30.82
CA ARG A 38 7.51 13.02 32.24
C ARG A 38 7.62 11.73 33.04
N ARG A 39 8.66 11.64 33.87
CA ARG A 39 8.79 10.66 34.95
C ARG A 39 7.57 10.78 35.87
N LEU A 40 6.81 9.71 36.01
CA LEU A 40 5.81 9.57 37.08
C LEU A 40 6.56 9.43 38.41
N PRO A 41 6.15 10.13 39.49
CA PRO A 41 6.76 9.96 40.79
C PRO A 41 6.31 8.63 41.42
N ALA A 42 7.28 7.92 41.99
CA ALA A 42 7.06 6.80 42.88
C ALA A 42 6.38 7.30 44.17
N SER A 43 5.13 6.93 44.41
CA SER A 43 4.47 7.14 45.70
C SER A 43 4.51 5.86 46.52
N ARG A 44 5.47 5.85 47.44
CA ARG A 44 5.54 5.25 48.78
C ARG A 44 4.46 4.23 49.18
N ALA A 45 4.98 3.07 49.56
CA ALA A 45 4.38 2.13 50.51
C ALA A 45 4.33 2.69 51.95
N ALA A 46 3.49 2.01 52.75
CA ALA A 46 3.42 1.94 54.21
C ALA A 46 2.57 3.01 54.95
N ALA A 47 1.39 2.58 55.41
CA ALA A 47 1.11 2.38 56.84
C ALA A 47 -0.37 2.02 57.08
N ARG A 48 -0.65 0.79 57.53
CA ARG A 48 -1.46 0.48 58.73
C ARG A 48 -1.67 -1.05 58.86
N ARG A 49 -1.10 -1.60 59.93
CA ARG A 49 -1.42 -2.92 60.50
C ARG A 49 -2.47 -2.78 61.60
N ALA A 50 -3.12 -3.92 61.88
CA ALA A 50 -3.91 -4.30 63.07
C ALA A 50 -5.30 -3.64 63.17
N SER A 51 -6.39 -4.34 63.47
CA SER A 51 -6.53 -5.49 64.38
C SER A 51 -7.65 -6.46 63.98
N ALA A 52 -7.56 -7.68 64.51
CA ALA A 52 -8.39 -8.86 64.31
C ALA A 52 -9.78 -8.79 64.99
N ALA A 53 -10.77 -9.53 64.46
CA ALA A 53 -11.52 -10.61 65.15
C ALA A 53 -12.82 -11.01 64.41
N HIS A 54 -13.16 -12.30 64.54
CA HIS A 54 -14.45 -12.98 64.27
C HIS A 54 -14.81 -13.44 62.85
N GLY A 55 -14.57 -14.74 62.62
CA GLY A 55 -15.64 -15.76 62.61
C GLY A 55 -16.46 -15.97 61.31
N PRO A 56 -16.82 -17.23 60.96
CA PRO A 56 -17.00 -17.65 59.56
C PRO A 56 -18.47 -17.86 59.16
N GLN A 57 -18.81 -17.65 57.88
CA GLN A 57 -19.96 -18.33 57.26
C GLN A 57 -19.71 -18.68 55.79
N ARG A 58 -19.84 -19.98 55.51
CA ARG A 58 -20.07 -20.59 54.20
C ARG A 58 -21.35 -20.01 53.56
N ALA A 59 -21.29 -19.68 52.28
CA ALA A 59 -22.42 -19.92 51.37
C ALA A 59 -21.93 -20.00 49.92
N SER A 60 -22.15 -21.17 49.36
CA SER A 60 -22.09 -21.57 47.96
C SER A 60 -22.80 -20.58 47.03
N ARG A 61 -22.24 -20.29 45.85
CA ARG A 61 -23.02 -20.16 44.60
C ARG A 61 -22.11 -20.18 43.38
N SER A 62 -22.16 -21.30 42.68
CA SER A 62 -21.74 -21.45 41.29
C SER A 62 -22.58 -20.52 40.40
N LYS A 63 -21.93 -19.75 39.54
CA LYS A 63 -22.56 -19.23 38.32
C LYS A 63 -21.72 -19.65 37.12
N VAL A 64 -22.27 -20.68 36.49
CA VAL A 64 -22.14 -21.10 35.09
C VAL A 64 -21.97 -19.88 34.18
N CYS A 65 -20.83 -19.75 33.51
CA CYS A 65 -20.71 -18.93 32.31
C CYS A 65 -21.06 -19.83 31.12
N ASN A 66 -22.23 -19.55 30.53
CA ASN A 66 -22.75 -20.28 29.39
C ASN A 66 -22.32 -19.57 28.10
N ASN A 67 -21.56 -20.31 27.30
CA ASN A 67 -21.33 -20.24 25.85
C ASN A 67 -21.95 -19.07 25.07
N ASN A 68 -21.09 -18.21 24.52
CA ASN A 68 -21.43 -17.37 23.38
C ASN A 68 -21.11 -18.16 22.10
N LYS A 69 -22.16 -18.55 21.35
CA LYS A 69 -22.07 -19.27 20.09
C LYS A 69 -21.65 -18.33 18.97
N ASN A 70 -20.55 -18.67 18.31
CA ASN A 70 -20.12 -18.12 17.02
C ASN A 70 -21.21 -18.30 15.96
N ASN A 71 -21.70 -17.18 15.43
CA ASN A 71 -22.45 -17.14 14.17
C ASN A 71 -21.46 -17.15 12.99
N ASN A 72 -21.07 -18.34 12.56
CA ASN A 72 -20.50 -18.55 11.23
C ASN A 72 -21.61 -18.43 10.19
N ASN A 73 -21.71 -17.27 9.54
CA ASN A 73 -22.59 -17.11 8.39
C ASN A 73 -22.02 -17.87 7.19
N HIS A 74 -22.65 -19.01 6.91
CA HIS A 74 -22.51 -19.78 5.68
C HIS A 74 -22.87 -18.93 4.46
N ASN A 75 -21.87 -18.64 3.64
CA ASN A 75 -22.07 -18.19 2.27
C ASN A 75 -22.48 -19.42 1.43
N LYS A 76 -23.79 -19.69 1.33
CA LYS A 76 -24.34 -20.76 0.48
C LYS A 76 -24.25 -20.31 -0.98
N ASN A 77 -23.29 -20.89 -1.69
CA ASN A 77 -23.20 -20.82 -3.15
C ASN A 77 -24.46 -21.44 -3.79
N ASN A 78 -25.23 -20.60 -4.49
CA ASN A 78 -26.32 -21.05 -5.35
C ASN A 78 -25.74 -21.71 -6.61
N HIS A 79 -26.00 -23.01 -6.74
CA HIS A 79 -25.82 -23.76 -7.98
C HIS A 79 -26.79 -23.28 -9.04
N ASN A 80 -26.27 -22.64 -10.09
CA ASN A 80 -27.00 -22.45 -11.33
C ASN A 80 -26.51 -23.50 -12.35
N LYS A 81 -27.36 -24.48 -12.64
CA LYS A 81 -27.10 -25.56 -13.62
C LYS A 81 -27.61 -25.15 -15.00
N ASN A 82 -26.78 -25.47 -15.99
CA ASN A 82 -27.12 -25.88 -17.35
C ASN A 82 -27.63 -24.82 -18.36
N ASN A 83 -26.83 -24.56 -19.39
CA ASN A 83 -26.87 -25.32 -20.65
C ASN A 83 -25.90 -24.70 -21.66
N ASN A 84 -24.88 -25.44 -22.12
CA ASN A 84 -24.47 -25.28 -23.51
C ASN A 84 -23.82 -26.55 -24.07
N LYS A 85 -24.51 -27.13 -25.05
CA LYS A 85 -24.06 -28.25 -25.88
C LYS A 85 -23.35 -27.70 -27.14
N ASN A 86 -22.49 -28.54 -27.70
CA ASN A 86 -21.95 -28.52 -29.07
C ASN A 86 -20.75 -27.61 -29.37
N ASN A 87 -19.55 -28.20 -29.49
CA ASN A 87 -19.03 -28.53 -30.82
C ASN A 87 -17.73 -29.36 -30.78
N LYS A 88 -17.78 -30.51 -31.44
CA LYS A 88 -16.66 -31.38 -31.84
C LYS A 88 -16.08 -30.89 -33.17
N LYS A 89 -14.75 -30.79 -33.29
CA LYS A 89 -13.93 -30.93 -34.52
C LYS A 89 -12.47 -31.11 -34.07
N VAL A 90 -11.91 -32.33 -34.02
CA VAL A 90 -11.31 -33.16 -35.08
C VAL A 90 -10.06 -32.55 -35.74
N CYS A 91 -8.93 -33.24 -35.49
CA CYS A 91 -7.68 -33.42 -36.24
C CYS A 91 -6.85 -32.21 -36.73
N SER A 92 -5.54 -32.21 -36.41
CA SER A 92 -4.54 -32.82 -37.30
C SER A 92 -3.20 -33.04 -36.60
N LYS A 93 -2.62 -34.24 -36.79
CA LYS A 93 -1.24 -34.61 -36.47
C LYS A 93 -0.34 -34.10 -37.59
N ARG A 94 0.83 -33.54 -37.27
CA ARG A 94 1.95 -33.50 -38.21
C ARG A 94 3.27 -33.81 -37.51
N SER A 95 4.00 -34.70 -38.18
CA SER A 95 5.23 -35.38 -37.83
C SER A 95 6.48 -34.56 -38.13
N VAL A 96 7.57 -34.98 -37.46
CA VAL A 96 8.99 -34.57 -37.52
C VAL A 96 9.61 -34.73 -38.94
N PRO A 97 10.77 -34.10 -39.26
CA PRO A 97 12.11 -34.69 -39.00
C PRO A 97 13.16 -33.64 -38.53
N ALA A 98 14.03 -33.91 -37.56
CA ALA A 98 15.31 -34.65 -37.58
C ALA A 98 16.49 -33.98 -38.33
N LEU A 99 17.59 -33.83 -37.57
CA LEU A 99 19.02 -33.79 -37.94
C LEU A 99 19.61 -32.58 -38.69
N VAL A 100 20.49 -31.82 -37.99
CA VAL A 100 21.84 -31.47 -38.49
C VAL A 100 22.83 -31.52 -37.32
N LYS A 101 23.92 -32.26 -37.53
CA LYS A 101 25.08 -32.41 -36.64
C LYS A 101 26.19 -31.42 -37.04
N GLN A 102 27.09 -31.19 -36.08
CA GLN A 102 28.53 -30.88 -36.18
C GLN A 102 28.98 -29.43 -35.94
N GLY A 103 29.91 -29.32 -35.00
CA GLY A 103 30.63 -28.11 -34.63
C GLY A 103 31.43 -28.30 -33.33
N ARG A 104 32.40 -29.23 -33.33
CA ARG A 104 33.34 -29.44 -32.21
C ARG A 104 34.41 -28.36 -32.25
N SER A 105 34.33 -27.39 -31.33
CA SER A 105 35.44 -26.47 -31.03
C SER A 105 36.00 -26.80 -29.64
N LYS A 106 37.26 -27.25 -29.61
CA LYS A 106 38.03 -27.52 -28.39
C LYS A 106 38.34 -26.20 -27.68
N ALA A 107 37.60 -25.90 -26.61
CA ALA A 107 37.94 -24.83 -25.68
C ALA A 107 38.92 -25.33 -24.62
N ARG A 108 39.94 -24.52 -24.34
CA ARG A 108 40.96 -24.71 -23.29
C ARG A 108 40.32 -24.91 -21.91
N PRO A 109 40.92 -25.71 -21.01
CA PRO A 109 40.51 -25.79 -19.62
C PRO A 109 40.90 -24.48 -18.92
N GLY A 110 39.97 -23.52 -18.94
CA GLY A 110 40.00 -22.40 -18.02
C GLY A 110 39.76 -22.94 -16.62
N THR A 111 40.65 -22.59 -15.70
CA THR A 111 40.52 -22.80 -14.27
C THR A 111 39.13 -22.34 -13.82
N GLU A 112 38.21 -23.30 -13.68
CA GLU A 112 36.95 -23.10 -13.00
C GLU A 112 37.27 -22.74 -11.56
N GLN A 113 37.39 -21.44 -11.34
CA GLN A 113 37.22 -20.83 -10.06
C GLN A 113 35.82 -21.25 -9.62
N LYS A 114 35.77 -22.35 -8.87
CA LYS A 114 34.61 -22.96 -8.24
C LYS A 114 34.03 -21.88 -7.34
N GLN A 115 33.30 -20.95 -7.95
CA GLN A 115 32.47 -19.98 -7.26
C GLN A 115 31.59 -20.86 -6.41
N ARG A 116 31.94 -20.91 -5.12
CA ARG A 116 31.11 -21.53 -4.10
C ARG A 116 29.75 -20.93 -4.35
N SER A 117 28.87 -21.73 -4.95
CA SER A 117 27.46 -21.45 -5.08
C SER A 117 26.93 -21.48 -3.66
N GLY A 118 27.28 -20.44 -2.89
CA GLY A 118 26.66 -20.12 -1.63
C GLY A 118 25.19 -20.15 -1.96
N SER A 119 24.53 -21.18 -1.41
CA SER A 119 23.18 -21.54 -1.76
C SER A 119 22.38 -20.26 -1.88
N LYS A 120 21.65 -20.06 -2.98
CA LYS A 120 20.77 -18.89 -3.12
C LYS A 120 19.56 -19.03 -2.16
N ALA A 121 19.42 -20.11 -1.39
CA ALA A 121 18.30 -20.30 -0.48
C ALA A 121 18.28 -19.53 0.88
N PRO A 122 19.34 -18.86 1.39
CA PRO A 122 19.35 -18.37 2.78
C PRO A 122 18.39 -17.19 2.96
N ALA A 123 18.40 -16.18 2.08
CA ALA A 123 17.50 -15.03 2.23
C ALA A 123 16.02 -15.40 2.11
N ILE A 124 15.66 -16.34 1.22
CA ILE A 124 14.28 -16.86 1.11
C ILE A 124 13.88 -17.52 2.43
N ARG A 125 14.68 -18.46 2.93
CA ARG A 125 14.38 -19.15 4.19
C ARG A 125 14.33 -18.20 5.37
N GLN A 126 15.27 -17.26 5.45
CA GLN A 126 15.34 -16.27 6.53
C GLN A 126 14.11 -15.35 6.53
N ALA A 127 13.71 -14.80 5.38
CA ALA A 127 12.53 -13.95 5.30
C ALA A 127 11.25 -14.70 5.71
N LEU A 128 11.08 -15.94 5.21
CA LEU A 128 9.92 -16.76 5.56
C LEU A 128 9.91 -17.18 7.02
N GLN A 129 11.07 -17.51 7.60
CA GLN A 129 11.18 -17.82 9.03
C GLN A 129 10.83 -16.60 9.90
N LEU A 130 11.39 -15.43 9.59
CA LEU A 130 11.08 -14.19 10.31
C LEU A 130 9.58 -13.87 10.23
N TYR A 131 8.97 -14.07 9.06
CA TYR A 131 7.53 -13.91 8.88
C TYR A 131 6.74 -14.87 9.77
N GLN A 132 7.07 -16.17 9.76
CA GLN A 132 6.40 -17.19 10.56
C GLN A 132 6.49 -16.90 12.07
N GLU A 133 7.67 -16.48 12.55
CA GLU A 133 7.87 -16.07 13.95
C GLU A 133 6.94 -14.89 14.31
N LEU A 134 6.92 -13.83 13.49
CA LEU A 134 6.06 -12.67 13.73
C LEU A 134 4.57 -13.01 13.62
N TRP A 135 4.19 -13.85 12.67
CA TRP A 135 2.81 -14.30 12.47
C TRP A 135 2.29 -15.11 13.65
N ALA A 136 3.09 -16.05 14.17
CA ALA A 136 2.72 -16.85 15.33
C ALA A 136 2.49 -15.98 16.57
N GLU A 137 3.36 -15.00 16.82
CA GLU A 137 3.26 -14.06 17.94
C GLU A 137 2.05 -13.12 17.80
N TYR A 138 1.80 -12.62 16.60
CA TYR A 138 0.62 -11.81 16.30
C TYR A 138 -0.67 -12.61 16.49
N SER A 139 -0.75 -13.81 15.93
CA SER A 139 -1.95 -14.66 15.99
C SER A 139 -2.26 -15.07 17.43
N THR A 140 -1.25 -15.48 18.20
CA THR A 140 -1.41 -15.79 19.63
C THR A 140 -1.95 -14.58 20.39
N SER A 141 -1.42 -13.39 20.11
CA SER A 141 -1.89 -12.17 20.77
C SER A 141 -3.30 -11.79 20.35
N LEU A 142 -3.70 -12.04 19.10
CA LEU A 142 -5.05 -11.79 18.63
C LEU A 142 -6.08 -12.74 19.27
N GLU A 143 -5.66 -13.95 19.64
CA GLU A 143 -6.49 -14.91 20.37
C GLU A 143 -6.66 -14.56 21.85
N THR A 144 -5.64 -13.99 22.48
CA THR A 144 -5.61 -13.74 23.94
C THR A 144 -5.91 -12.30 24.35
N GLU A 145 -5.66 -11.35 23.46
CA GLU A 145 -5.70 -9.90 23.71
C GLU A 145 -6.52 -9.20 22.60
N ASP A 146 -6.63 -7.88 22.66
CA ASP A 146 -7.28 -7.11 21.59
C ASP A 146 -6.39 -6.91 20.34
N HIS A 147 -7.03 -6.49 19.24
CA HIS A 147 -6.36 -6.28 17.96
C HIS A 147 -5.29 -5.18 18.02
N GLU A 148 -5.47 -4.14 18.84
CA GLU A 148 -4.50 -3.05 18.99
C GLU A 148 -3.22 -3.55 19.65
N PHE A 149 -3.35 -4.36 20.71
CA PHE A 149 -2.24 -5.01 21.38
C PHE A 149 -1.50 -5.99 20.46
N ALA A 150 -2.23 -6.79 19.67
CA ALA A 150 -1.63 -7.67 18.68
C ALA A 150 -0.81 -6.88 17.63
N CYS A 151 -1.35 -5.76 17.13
CA CYS A 151 -0.63 -4.87 16.20
C CYS A 151 0.61 -4.25 16.84
N GLN A 152 0.51 -3.79 18.10
CA GLN A 152 1.63 -3.24 18.85
C GLN A 152 2.76 -4.27 19.02
N ARG A 153 2.41 -5.52 19.34
CA ARG A 153 3.39 -6.60 19.49
C ARG A 153 4.07 -6.91 18.16
N ALA A 154 3.31 -6.98 17.06
CA ALA A 154 3.87 -7.18 15.72
C ALA A 154 4.84 -6.05 15.31
N GLU A 155 4.48 -4.78 15.54
CA GLU A 155 5.36 -3.64 15.28
C GLU A 155 6.64 -3.70 16.14
N THR A 156 6.51 -4.04 17.42
CA THR A 156 7.65 -4.15 18.34
C THR A 156 8.63 -5.23 17.89
N LEU A 157 8.11 -6.40 17.50
CA LEU A 157 8.93 -7.51 17.00
C LEU A 157 9.57 -7.19 15.64
N ALA A 158 8.81 -6.60 14.70
CA ALA A 158 9.33 -6.14 13.42
C ALA A 158 10.47 -5.12 13.61
N THR A 159 10.32 -4.20 14.56
CA THR A 159 11.35 -3.22 14.92
C THR A 159 12.58 -3.89 15.50
N LYS A 160 12.41 -4.84 16.43
CA LYS A 160 13.51 -5.61 17.04
C LYS A 160 14.29 -6.41 15.99
N ARG A 161 13.60 -7.00 15.02
CA ARG A 161 14.20 -7.80 13.92
C ARG A 161 14.46 -7.00 12.65
N TYR A 162 14.34 -5.67 12.68
CA TYR A 162 14.40 -4.81 11.49
C TYR A 162 15.68 -5.04 10.67
N LYS A 163 16.85 -5.18 11.32
CA LYS A 163 18.11 -5.38 10.60
C LYS A 163 18.12 -6.68 9.77
N GLU A 164 17.55 -7.75 10.30
CA GLU A 164 17.49 -9.05 9.63
C GLU A 164 16.45 -9.04 8.52
N LEU A 165 15.25 -8.50 8.79
CA LEU A 165 14.20 -8.30 7.80
C LEU A 165 14.68 -7.42 6.63
N HIS A 166 15.33 -6.30 6.95
CA HIS A 166 15.88 -5.36 5.96
C HIS A 166 16.97 -6.01 5.10
N ALA A 167 17.90 -6.76 5.71
CA ALA A 167 18.95 -7.46 4.98
C ALA A 167 18.38 -8.54 4.05
N ALA A 168 17.49 -9.40 4.55
CA ALA A 168 16.85 -10.43 3.74
C ALA A 168 16.01 -9.82 2.61
N GLY A 169 15.22 -8.79 2.91
CA GLY A 169 14.41 -8.07 1.92
C GLY A 169 15.25 -7.40 0.83
N LEU A 170 16.39 -6.79 1.19
CA LEU A 170 17.28 -6.16 0.21
C LEU A 170 17.93 -7.21 -0.72
N GLU A 171 18.37 -8.35 -0.19
CA GLU A 171 18.93 -9.44 -0.99
C GLU A 171 17.89 -10.04 -1.93
N LEU A 172 16.66 -10.25 -1.44
CA LEU A 172 15.55 -10.74 -2.26
C LEU A 172 15.18 -9.74 -3.35
N LEU A 173 15.11 -8.45 -3.04
CA LEU A 173 14.79 -7.39 -3.99
C LEU A 173 15.81 -7.36 -5.15
N GLN A 174 17.11 -7.43 -4.85
CA GLN A 174 18.16 -7.47 -5.87
C GLN A 174 18.01 -8.64 -6.86
N ARG A 175 17.49 -9.77 -6.37
CA ARG A 175 17.23 -10.95 -7.22
C ARG A 175 15.96 -10.79 -8.05
N VAL A 176 14.90 -10.24 -7.45
CA VAL A 176 13.61 -10.01 -8.12
C VAL A 176 13.76 -9.04 -9.29
N VAL A 177 14.61 -8.04 -9.14
CA VAL A 177 14.87 -7.00 -10.16
C VAL A 177 16.17 -7.24 -10.93
N GLN A 178 16.69 -8.48 -10.92
CA GLN A 178 17.95 -8.80 -11.58
C GLN A 178 17.90 -8.40 -13.07
N GLY A 179 18.86 -7.58 -13.49
CA GLY A 179 18.96 -7.07 -14.87
C GLY A 179 18.14 -5.80 -15.14
N GLN A 180 17.40 -5.27 -14.16
CA GLN A 180 16.71 -3.99 -14.28
C GLN A 180 17.59 -2.85 -13.75
N ALA A 181 17.69 -1.77 -14.52
CA ALA A 181 18.36 -0.56 -14.05
C ALA A 181 17.49 0.13 -12.99
N ALA A 182 18.13 0.53 -11.88
CA ALA A 182 17.46 1.34 -10.88
C ALA A 182 17.21 2.74 -11.42
N GLU A 183 15.99 3.23 -11.30
CA GLU A 183 15.65 4.59 -11.64
C GLU A 183 16.19 5.54 -10.57
N ARG A 184 17.01 6.52 -10.96
CA ARG A 184 17.53 7.53 -10.03
C ARG A 184 16.57 8.71 -9.95
N ARG A 185 16.18 9.07 -8.73
CA ARG A 185 15.29 10.20 -8.42
C ARG A 185 15.93 11.10 -7.36
N VAL A 186 15.38 12.30 -7.16
CA VAL A 186 15.83 13.27 -6.17
C VAL A 186 14.63 13.87 -5.45
N ALA A 187 14.61 13.79 -4.12
CA ALA A 187 13.57 14.35 -3.25
C ALA A 187 14.19 15.40 -2.32
N LEU A 188 13.90 16.69 -2.52
CA LEU A 188 14.45 17.79 -1.69
C LEU A 188 15.98 17.69 -1.48
N GLY A 189 16.72 17.42 -2.55
CA GLY A 189 18.18 17.25 -2.53
C GLY A 189 18.66 15.86 -2.09
N VAL A 190 17.77 14.97 -1.65
CA VAL A 190 18.10 13.58 -1.31
C VAL A 190 17.97 12.72 -2.56
N ALA A 191 19.10 12.27 -3.11
CA ALA A 191 19.10 11.28 -4.19
C ALA A 191 18.62 9.92 -3.66
N TYR A 192 17.79 9.23 -4.43
CA TYR A 192 17.31 7.90 -4.13
C TYR A 192 17.12 7.05 -5.39
N HIS A 193 17.00 5.74 -5.21
CA HIS A 193 16.87 4.75 -6.27
C HIS A 193 15.52 4.10 -6.19
N VAL A 194 14.92 3.80 -7.32
CA VAL A 194 13.64 3.11 -7.39
C VAL A 194 13.76 1.86 -8.22
N LEU A 195 13.30 0.75 -7.63
CA LEU A 195 13.25 -0.57 -8.22
C LEU A 195 11.80 -0.94 -8.43
N THR A 196 11.48 -1.46 -9.61
CA THR A 196 10.09 -1.75 -10.01
C THR A 196 9.97 -3.13 -10.63
N PHE A 197 9.02 -3.91 -10.15
CA PHE A 197 8.64 -5.18 -10.77
C PHE A 197 7.12 -5.32 -10.81
N LYS A 198 6.62 -6.13 -11.74
CA LYS A 198 5.19 -6.39 -11.90
C LYS A 198 4.81 -7.74 -11.31
N GLY A 199 3.57 -7.83 -10.83
CA GLY A 199 2.89 -9.10 -10.66
C GLY A 199 2.78 -9.84 -12.01
N LYS A 200 2.40 -11.12 -11.95
CA LYS A 200 2.28 -11.96 -13.13
C LYS A 200 0.96 -12.70 -13.06
N ALA A 201 0.20 -12.65 -14.16
CA ALA A 201 -1.06 -13.37 -14.27
C ALA A 201 -0.79 -14.87 -14.15
N ALA A 202 -1.53 -15.55 -13.27
CA ALA A 202 -1.64 -16.99 -13.35
C ALA A 202 -2.41 -17.32 -14.64
N GLU A 203 -1.83 -18.12 -15.55
CA GLU A 203 -2.40 -18.45 -16.87
C GLU A 203 -3.69 -19.29 -16.82
N GLU A 204 -4.41 -19.30 -15.70
CA GLU A 204 -5.55 -20.18 -15.51
C GLU A 204 -6.83 -19.60 -16.12
N LYS A 205 -7.67 -20.52 -16.61
CA LYS A 205 -9.02 -20.21 -17.05
C LYS A 205 -9.71 -19.49 -15.89
N ARG A 206 -10.23 -18.29 -16.16
CA ARG A 206 -10.84 -17.27 -15.27
C ARG A 206 -11.77 -17.74 -14.14
N ASN A 207 -12.10 -19.03 -14.06
CA ASN A 207 -13.07 -19.59 -13.14
C ASN A 207 -12.38 -20.57 -12.16
N GLN A 208 -12.20 -20.12 -10.91
CA GLN A 208 -12.20 -20.93 -9.66
C GLN A 208 -10.90 -21.41 -9.00
N SER A 209 -9.70 -21.06 -9.45
CA SER A 209 -8.51 -21.32 -8.62
C SER A 209 -8.52 -20.39 -7.40
N ASN A 210 -8.52 -20.92 -6.18
CA ASN A 210 -8.31 -20.13 -4.97
C ASN A 210 -6.93 -19.42 -5.03
N LEU A 211 -6.72 -18.40 -4.20
CA LEU A 211 -5.49 -17.61 -4.20
C LEU A 211 -4.24 -18.50 -4.00
N SER A 212 -4.33 -19.50 -3.13
CA SER A 212 -3.24 -20.46 -2.86
C SER A 212 -2.80 -21.23 -4.10
N ALA A 213 -3.72 -21.76 -4.90
CA ALA A 213 -3.38 -22.49 -6.13
C ALA A 213 -2.63 -21.59 -7.12
N ARG A 214 -3.07 -20.33 -7.26
CA ARG A 214 -2.41 -19.34 -8.14
C ARG A 214 -1.01 -19.00 -7.65
N LEU A 215 -0.82 -18.86 -6.33
CA LEU A 215 0.48 -18.59 -5.73
C LEU A 215 1.41 -19.80 -5.80
N GLU A 216 0.89 -21.01 -5.66
CA GLU A 216 1.66 -22.24 -5.78
C GLU A 216 2.33 -22.33 -7.16
N LYS A 217 1.59 -22.01 -8.23
CA LYS A 217 2.16 -21.91 -9.59
C LYS A 217 3.27 -20.85 -9.68
N HIS A 218 3.17 -19.72 -8.97
CA HIS A 218 4.29 -18.76 -8.91
C HIS A 218 5.50 -19.31 -8.15
N ARG A 219 5.29 -20.16 -7.14
CA ARG A 219 6.37 -20.71 -6.31
C ARG A 219 7.17 -21.83 -7.00
N GLU A 220 6.73 -22.31 -8.17
CA GLU A 220 7.44 -23.34 -8.94
C GLU A 220 8.84 -22.88 -9.36
N ASP A 221 9.00 -21.61 -9.76
CA ASP A 221 10.27 -21.05 -10.21
C ASP A 221 11.03 -20.29 -9.09
N SER A 222 12.35 -20.16 -9.25
CA SER A 222 13.19 -19.51 -8.23
C SER A 222 12.93 -18.01 -8.05
N GLN A 223 12.48 -17.33 -9.10
CA GLN A 223 12.15 -15.91 -9.06
C GLN A 223 10.82 -15.68 -8.34
N GLY A 224 9.81 -16.49 -8.62
CA GLY A 224 8.53 -16.44 -7.92
C GLY A 224 8.65 -16.77 -6.43
N ARG A 225 9.49 -17.74 -6.03
CA ARG A 225 9.82 -17.94 -4.60
C ARG A 225 10.51 -16.74 -3.96
N ALA A 226 11.38 -16.04 -4.70
CA ALA A 226 12.03 -14.84 -4.21
C ALA A 226 11.03 -13.68 -4.04
N ARG A 227 10.07 -13.54 -4.97
CA ARG A 227 8.96 -12.57 -4.89
C ARG A 227 8.03 -12.87 -3.71
N ASP A 228 7.63 -14.13 -3.53
CA ASP A 228 6.80 -14.58 -2.40
C ASP A 228 7.46 -14.26 -1.05
N ALA A 229 8.74 -14.63 -0.90
CA ALA A 229 9.51 -14.33 0.30
C ALA A 229 9.73 -12.81 0.51
N LEU A 230 9.90 -12.04 -0.57
CA LEU A 230 9.99 -10.58 -0.49
C LEU A 230 8.68 -10.00 0.04
N CYS A 231 7.52 -10.45 -0.46
CA CYS A 231 6.21 -10.02 0.04
C CYS A 231 6.04 -10.33 1.53
N ALA A 232 6.48 -11.49 2.01
CA ALA A 232 6.49 -11.82 3.43
C ALA A 232 7.36 -10.85 4.25
N ALA A 233 8.58 -10.53 3.78
CA ALA A 233 9.44 -9.55 4.44
C ALA A 233 8.83 -8.14 4.44
N LEU A 234 8.19 -7.73 3.34
CA LEU A 234 7.48 -6.44 3.24
C LEU A 234 6.30 -6.39 4.22
N ALA A 235 5.52 -7.48 4.36
CA ALA A 235 4.45 -7.59 5.34
C ALA A 235 4.94 -7.28 6.75
N CYS A 236 6.06 -7.88 7.16
CA CYS A 236 6.69 -7.61 8.46
C CYS A 236 7.17 -6.16 8.59
N LEU A 237 7.90 -5.64 7.59
CA LEU A 237 8.47 -4.28 7.62
C LEU A 237 7.40 -3.19 7.65
N CYS A 238 6.21 -3.47 7.12
CA CYS A 238 5.08 -2.55 7.06
C CYS A 238 4.20 -2.57 8.33
N CYS A 239 4.38 -3.52 9.25
CA CYS A 239 3.57 -3.60 10.48
C CYS A 239 3.72 -2.33 11.33
N ARG A 240 2.59 -1.77 11.76
CA ARG A 240 2.49 -0.61 12.65
C ARG A 240 1.41 -0.84 13.70
N LEU A 241 1.43 -0.09 14.79
CA LEU A 241 0.39 -0.07 15.81
C LEU A 241 -1.01 0.07 15.19
N GLN A 242 -1.16 0.90 14.16
CA GLN A 242 -2.44 1.17 13.52
C GLN A 242 -2.90 0.05 12.58
N LYS A 243 -1.98 -0.77 12.06
CA LYS A 243 -2.28 -1.86 11.12
C LYS A 243 -1.15 -2.88 11.04
N SER A 244 -1.50 -4.14 11.32
CA SER A 244 -0.70 -5.31 10.95
C SER A 244 -1.03 -5.75 9.53
N TRP A 245 -0.02 -6.20 8.78
CA TRP A 245 -0.20 -6.73 7.41
C TRP A 245 0.02 -8.24 7.33
N LEU A 246 0.13 -8.90 8.48
CA LEU A 246 0.40 -10.34 8.58
C LEU A 246 -0.86 -11.19 8.39
N ALA A 247 -2.02 -10.68 8.79
CA ALA A 247 -3.27 -11.45 8.83
C ALA A 247 -4.15 -11.32 7.58
N GLU A 248 -3.78 -10.43 6.68
CA GLU A 248 -4.61 -10.19 5.50
C GLU A 248 -4.42 -11.34 4.51
N TYR A 249 -5.54 -11.88 4.01
CA TYR A 249 -5.60 -13.12 3.22
C TYR A 249 -5.10 -14.36 3.98
N ASP A 250 -5.56 -14.54 5.22
CA ASP A 250 -5.29 -15.71 6.06
C ASP A 250 -5.92 -17.02 5.56
N ASP A 251 -6.81 -16.93 4.56
CA ASP A 251 -7.34 -18.06 3.80
C ASP A 251 -6.30 -18.67 2.84
N GLU A 252 -5.18 -17.98 2.62
CA GLU A 252 -4.07 -18.45 1.81
C GLU A 252 -3.17 -19.42 2.58
N VAL A 253 -2.89 -20.59 2.00
CA VAL A 253 -1.98 -21.58 2.57
C VAL A 253 -0.72 -21.76 1.72
N PRO A 254 0.50 -21.64 2.31
CA PRO A 254 0.78 -21.09 3.64
C PRO A 254 0.66 -19.56 3.68
N VAL A 255 0.11 -18.97 4.74
CA VAL A 255 -0.08 -17.51 4.87
C VAL A 255 1.22 -16.73 4.62
N ARG A 256 1.14 -15.68 3.78
CA ARG A 256 2.25 -14.76 3.46
C ARG A 256 1.93 -13.27 3.67
N GLY A 257 0.75 -12.97 4.19
CA GLY A 257 0.30 -11.63 4.54
C GLY A 257 -0.18 -10.84 3.32
N TYR A 258 -0.50 -9.57 3.53
CA TYR A 258 -1.25 -8.76 2.56
C TYR A 258 -0.66 -8.77 1.15
N PHE A 259 0.66 -8.74 1.01
CA PHE A 259 1.33 -8.38 -0.24
C PHE A 259 1.29 -9.45 -1.34
N VAL A 260 0.94 -10.70 -1.05
CA VAL A 260 1.05 -11.79 -2.04
C VAL A 260 -0.06 -11.79 -3.08
N HIS A 261 -1.25 -11.27 -2.79
CA HIS A 261 -2.33 -11.20 -3.80
C HIS A 261 -1.92 -10.38 -5.03
N ALA A 262 -1.08 -9.36 -4.85
CA ALA A 262 -0.58 -8.53 -5.94
C ALA A 262 0.45 -9.26 -6.83
N LEU A 263 1.04 -10.38 -6.37
CA LEU A 263 1.94 -11.18 -7.21
C LEU A 263 1.20 -11.93 -8.32
N VAL A 264 -0.06 -12.30 -8.09
CA VAL A 264 -0.87 -13.06 -9.04
C VAL A 264 -1.67 -12.18 -10.02
N ASP A 265 -1.55 -10.86 -9.90
CA ASP A 265 -2.22 -9.89 -10.77
C ASP A 265 -1.20 -9.16 -11.65
N ALA A 266 -1.31 -9.31 -12.97
CA ALA A 266 -0.42 -8.66 -13.93
C ALA A 266 -0.64 -7.12 -14.01
N ALA A 267 -1.79 -6.63 -13.54
CA ALA A 267 -2.06 -5.20 -13.45
C ALA A 267 -1.28 -4.56 -12.29
N CYS A 268 -0.88 -5.35 -11.29
CA CYS A 268 -0.16 -4.84 -10.12
C CYS A 268 1.31 -4.54 -10.42
N THR A 269 1.78 -3.40 -9.95
CA THR A 269 3.15 -2.93 -10.02
C THR A 269 3.65 -2.62 -8.63
N PHE A 270 4.78 -3.23 -8.24
CA PHE A 270 5.51 -2.96 -7.03
C PHE A 270 6.62 -1.97 -7.31
N ARG A 271 6.67 -0.88 -6.56
CA ARG A 271 7.69 0.16 -6.65
C ARG A 271 8.32 0.34 -5.28
N ILE A 272 9.62 0.04 -5.16
CA ILE A 272 10.35 0.09 -3.89
C ILE A 272 11.45 1.12 -3.99
N SER A 273 11.42 2.09 -3.08
CA SER A 273 12.40 3.17 -3.02
C SER A 273 13.50 2.89 -2.02
N LEU A 274 14.74 3.20 -2.41
CA LEU A 274 15.94 2.96 -1.63
C LEU A 274 16.80 4.22 -1.53
N ARG A 275 17.18 4.58 -0.31
CA ARG A 275 18.24 5.56 -0.09
C ARG A 275 19.59 4.90 -0.37
N PRO A 276 20.42 5.43 -1.30
CA PRO A 276 21.76 4.94 -1.55
C PRO A 276 22.67 5.20 -0.35
N GLY A 277 23.71 4.37 -0.22
CA GLY A 277 24.71 4.45 0.84
C GLY A 277 25.53 3.18 0.88
N ARG A 278 26.47 3.07 1.83
CA ARG A 278 27.27 1.84 2.04
C ARG A 278 26.39 0.61 2.20
N GLN A 279 25.24 0.78 2.85
CA GLN A 279 24.16 -0.19 2.88
C GLN A 279 22.88 0.53 2.43
N PRO A 280 22.35 0.23 1.23
CA PRO A 280 21.10 0.82 0.77
C PRO A 280 19.98 0.61 1.79
N ARG A 281 19.18 1.64 2.05
CA ARG A 281 18.05 1.57 3.00
C ARG A 281 16.73 1.62 2.26
N MET A 282 15.90 0.62 2.45
CA MET A 282 14.53 0.61 1.91
C MET A 282 13.73 1.69 2.64
N ALA A 283 13.14 2.60 1.89
CA ALA A 283 12.41 3.75 2.41
C ALA A 283 10.91 3.52 2.37
N SER A 284 10.38 3.15 1.20
CA SER A 284 8.95 2.93 0.98
C SER A 284 8.68 1.81 -0.02
N VAL A 285 7.49 1.24 0.09
CA VAL A 285 6.85 0.43 -0.94
C VAL A 285 5.57 1.12 -1.39
N VAL A 286 5.37 1.16 -2.70
CA VAL A 286 4.15 1.61 -3.36
C VAL A 286 3.66 0.46 -4.23
N ILE A 287 2.40 0.07 -4.08
CA ILE A 287 1.75 -0.92 -4.94
C ILE A 287 0.60 -0.24 -5.63
N THR A 288 0.58 -0.38 -6.95
CA THR A 288 -0.49 0.17 -7.78
C THR A 288 -1.03 -0.88 -8.72
N SER A 289 -2.28 -0.72 -9.12
CA SER A 289 -2.88 -1.49 -10.21
C SER A 289 -3.67 -0.59 -11.15
N GLU A 290 -3.76 -0.96 -12.43
CA GLU A 290 -4.54 -0.24 -13.43
C GLU A 290 -5.86 -1.00 -13.69
N ARG A 291 -7.00 -0.39 -13.37
CA ARG A 291 -8.33 -1.03 -13.43
C ARG A 291 -9.38 -0.04 -13.92
N SER A 292 -10.51 -0.48 -14.46
CA SER A 292 -11.62 0.46 -14.65
C SER A 292 -12.12 0.96 -13.29
N LEU A 293 -12.70 2.17 -13.24
CA LEU A 293 -13.20 2.72 -11.98
C LEU A 293 -14.28 1.81 -11.35
N VAL A 294 -15.15 1.23 -12.19
CA VAL A 294 -16.19 0.29 -11.75
C VAL A 294 -15.58 -0.95 -11.10
N GLU A 295 -14.58 -1.56 -11.74
CA GLU A 295 -13.87 -2.72 -11.16
C GLU A 295 -13.15 -2.35 -9.87
N ALA A 296 -12.48 -1.20 -9.83
CA ALA A 296 -11.75 -0.74 -8.65
C ALA A 296 -12.68 -0.55 -7.44
N LEU A 297 -13.85 0.06 -7.64
CA LEU A 297 -14.84 0.22 -6.58
C LEU A 297 -15.48 -1.12 -6.16
N ALA A 298 -15.73 -2.02 -7.11
CA ALA A 298 -16.33 -3.34 -6.82
C ALA A 298 -15.38 -4.29 -6.05
N HIS A 299 -14.06 -4.14 -6.22
CA HIS A 299 -13.05 -4.95 -5.54
C HIS A 299 -12.59 -4.35 -4.19
N THR A 300 -13.29 -3.34 -3.68
CA THR A 300 -13.04 -2.83 -2.33
C THR A 300 -13.70 -3.70 -1.27
N ASP A 301 -13.25 -3.57 -0.02
CA ASP A 301 -13.75 -4.37 1.09
C ASP A 301 -15.29 -4.33 1.17
N HIS A 302 -15.88 -5.49 1.48
CA HIS A 302 -17.31 -5.66 1.65
C HIS A 302 -18.16 -5.35 0.39
N GLY A 303 -17.62 -5.52 -0.82
CA GLY A 303 -18.34 -5.32 -2.08
C GLY A 303 -18.46 -3.86 -2.52
N GLY A 304 -17.84 -2.96 -1.76
CA GLY A 304 -17.69 -1.56 -2.11
C GLY A 304 -18.93 -0.67 -1.99
N PRO A 305 -18.81 0.60 -2.41
CA PRO A 305 -19.82 1.63 -2.18
C PRO A 305 -21.00 1.54 -3.16
N LEU A 306 -20.90 0.70 -4.19
CA LEU A 306 -21.91 0.53 -5.23
C LEU A 306 -22.87 -0.62 -4.87
N PRO A 307 -24.10 -0.63 -5.41
CA PRO A 307 -25.01 -1.76 -5.26
C PRO A 307 -24.50 -2.98 -6.04
N ASP A 308 -24.95 -4.17 -5.63
CA ASP A 308 -24.60 -5.41 -6.31
C ASP A 308 -25.10 -5.38 -7.75
N GLY A 309 -24.27 -5.87 -8.68
CA GLY A 309 -24.64 -5.88 -10.11
C GLY A 309 -24.53 -4.51 -10.80
N HIS A 310 -24.12 -3.44 -10.11
CA HIS A 310 -23.96 -2.11 -10.71
C HIS A 310 -23.04 -2.10 -11.94
N HIS A 311 -22.08 -3.04 -12.03
CA HIS A 311 -21.19 -3.19 -13.18
C HIS A 311 -21.85 -3.82 -14.42
N LYS A 312 -23.08 -4.34 -14.29
CA LYS A 312 -23.83 -5.01 -15.39
C LYS A 312 -24.91 -4.14 -16.01
N GLU A 313 -25.36 -3.12 -15.28
CA GLU A 313 -26.45 -2.25 -15.70
C GLU A 313 -25.92 -1.05 -16.51
N ALA A 314 -26.72 -0.57 -17.45
CA ALA A 314 -26.42 0.70 -18.10
C ALA A 314 -26.45 1.82 -17.06
N LEU A 315 -25.45 2.70 -17.08
CA LEU A 315 -25.32 3.77 -16.08
C LEU A 315 -26.47 4.80 -16.12
N GLY A 316 -27.14 4.94 -17.27
CA GLY A 316 -28.28 5.85 -17.43
C GLY A 316 -28.00 7.28 -16.95
N ASP A 317 -28.94 7.82 -16.20
CA ASP A 317 -28.88 9.17 -15.62
C ASP A 317 -28.24 9.22 -14.23
N ARG A 318 -27.57 8.12 -13.81
CA ARG A 318 -26.93 8.07 -12.50
C ARG A 318 -25.87 9.16 -12.36
N GLN A 319 -25.87 9.78 -11.19
CA GLN A 319 -24.88 10.75 -10.77
C GLN A 319 -24.02 10.17 -9.65
N TYR A 320 -22.74 10.52 -9.66
CA TYR A 320 -21.76 10.10 -8.67
C TYR A 320 -21.15 11.32 -8.00
N GLY A 321 -20.85 11.23 -6.72
CA GLY A 321 -20.27 12.32 -5.94
C GLY A 321 -19.31 11.79 -4.88
N LEU A 322 -18.54 12.69 -4.29
CA LEU A 322 -17.68 12.39 -3.15
C LEU A 322 -18.11 13.27 -1.97
N GLN A 323 -18.68 12.66 -0.94
CA GLN A 323 -18.96 13.34 0.33
C GLN A 323 -17.65 13.50 1.09
N ARG A 324 -17.07 14.70 1.10
CA ARG A 324 -15.71 14.91 1.60
C ARG A 324 -15.65 14.89 3.11
N ILE A 325 -14.47 14.54 3.61
CA ILE A 325 -14.09 14.72 5.01
C ILE A 325 -13.56 16.13 5.19
N ALA A 326 -14.18 16.89 6.08
CA ALA A 326 -13.74 18.22 6.46
C ALA A 326 -12.66 18.12 7.54
N VAL A 327 -11.50 18.72 7.29
CA VAL A 327 -10.44 18.84 8.29
C VAL A 327 -10.81 19.97 9.25
N THR A 328 -11.38 19.65 10.41
CA THR A 328 -11.51 20.60 11.50
C THR A 328 -10.19 20.67 12.27
N GLN A 329 -9.79 21.85 12.75
CA GLN A 329 -8.55 22.03 13.52
C GLN A 329 -8.61 21.41 14.95
N GLY A 330 -9.51 20.46 15.20
CA GLY A 330 -9.71 19.79 16.48
C GLY A 330 -9.30 18.31 16.44
N LYS A 331 -8.86 17.76 17.58
CA LYS A 331 -8.47 16.36 17.70
C LYS A 331 -9.66 15.42 17.45
N GLY A 332 -9.75 14.88 16.23
CA GLY A 332 -10.35 13.56 15.98
C GLY A 332 -11.87 13.50 15.80
N GLU A 333 -12.61 14.61 15.86
CA GLU A 333 -14.02 14.57 15.47
C GLU A 333 -14.15 14.54 13.96
N GLU A 334 -14.65 13.42 13.46
CA GLU A 334 -14.97 13.25 12.05
C GLU A 334 -16.10 14.22 11.66
N ARG A 335 -15.75 15.26 10.91
CA ARG A 335 -16.74 16.12 10.27
C ARG A 335 -16.83 15.77 8.79
N ARG A 336 -18.01 15.35 8.36
CA ARG A 336 -18.34 15.08 6.95
C ARG A 336 -19.12 16.27 6.39
N GLU A 337 -18.96 16.54 5.10
CA GLU A 337 -19.91 17.39 4.37
C GLU A 337 -21.33 16.86 4.57
N MET A 338 -22.32 17.76 4.65
CA MET A 338 -23.71 17.30 4.74
C MET A 338 -24.09 16.61 3.42
N LEU A 339 -24.95 15.58 3.50
CA LEU A 339 -25.30 14.80 2.31
C LEU A 339 -25.95 15.67 1.21
N GLN A 340 -26.67 16.72 1.62
CA GLN A 340 -27.30 17.70 0.74
C GLN A 340 -26.28 18.61 0.02
N GLU A 341 -25.06 18.73 0.54
CA GLU A 341 -24.00 19.57 -0.04
C GLU A 341 -23.20 18.82 -1.12
N VAL A 342 -23.33 17.48 -1.19
CA VAL A 342 -22.62 16.64 -2.15
C VAL A 342 -23.01 17.01 -3.57
N GLN A 343 -22.02 17.44 -4.35
CA GLN A 343 -22.19 17.79 -5.75
C GLN A 343 -21.88 16.60 -6.67
N PRO A 344 -22.60 16.46 -7.80
CA PRO A 344 -22.23 15.53 -8.86
C PRO A 344 -20.82 15.83 -9.40
N LEU A 345 -20.05 14.78 -9.63
CA LEU A 345 -18.71 14.83 -10.23
C LEU A 345 -18.80 14.24 -11.63
N GLU A 346 -18.98 15.09 -12.65
CA GLU A 346 -19.12 14.63 -14.05
C GLU A 346 -17.93 13.80 -14.52
N ALA A 347 -16.70 14.16 -14.15
CA ALA A 347 -15.52 13.35 -14.48
C ALA A 347 -15.58 11.94 -13.87
N MET A 348 -16.22 11.76 -12.71
CA MET A 348 -16.45 10.44 -12.14
C MET A 348 -17.50 9.66 -12.93
N ARG A 349 -18.59 10.31 -13.36
CA ARG A 349 -19.61 9.72 -14.24
C ARG A 349 -19.00 9.25 -15.57
N GLU A 350 -18.18 10.10 -16.20
CA GLU A 350 -17.44 9.76 -17.41
C GLU A 350 -16.52 8.55 -17.21
N LEU A 351 -15.75 8.52 -16.11
CA LEU A 351 -14.88 7.40 -15.79
C LEU A 351 -15.66 6.10 -15.58
N MET A 352 -16.80 6.15 -14.88
CA MET A 352 -17.69 5.02 -14.68
C MET A 352 -18.23 4.45 -16.00
N GLY A 353 -18.56 5.33 -16.96
CA GLY A 353 -19.08 4.94 -18.28
C GLY A 353 -18.03 4.60 -19.33
N SER A 354 -16.78 4.94 -19.06
CA SER A 354 -15.68 4.68 -19.96
C SER A 354 -15.00 3.34 -19.65
N LYS A 355 -14.19 2.86 -20.61
CA LYS A 355 -13.21 1.80 -20.39
C LYS A 355 -11.85 2.36 -19.94
N ARG A 356 -11.76 3.64 -19.57
CA ARG A 356 -10.49 4.25 -19.16
C ARG A 356 -10.07 3.64 -17.83
N HIS A 357 -8.80 3.25 -17.75
CA HIS A 357 -8.23 2.78 -16.51
C HIS A 357 -7.97 3.96 -15.56
N VAL A 358 -8.23 3.72 -14.29
CA VAL A 358 -7.75 4.53 -13.17
C VAL A 358 -6.55 3.82 -12.55
N LEU A 359 -5.67 4.60 -11.93
CA LEU A 359 -4.57 4.09 -11.13
C LEU A 359 -5.07 3.85 -9.71
N VAL A 360 -5.21 2.58 -9.33
CA VAL A 360 -5.52 2.20 -7.96
C VAL A 360 -4.22 2.18 -7.16
N LEU A 361 -4.13 2.97 -6.10
CA LEU A 361 -3.04 2.89 -5.13
C LEU A 361 -3.45 1.87 -4.05
N ASP A 362 -3.07 0.61 -4.27
CA ASP A 362 -3.38 -0.51 -3.37
C ASP A 362 -2.63 -0.39 -2.04
N MET A 363 -1.38 0.09 -2.07
CA MET A 363 -0.56 0.25 -0.88
C MET A 363 0.42 1.42 -1.02
N TYR A 364 0.58 2.16 0.08
CA TYR A 364 1.70 3.07 0.30
C TYR A 364 2.17 2.96 1.75
N CYS A 365 3.39 2.47 1.95
CA CYS A 365 3.92 2.24 3.30
C CYS A 365 5.40 2.56 3.42
N ALA A 366 5.81 3.02 4.60
CA ALA A 366 7.21 3.13 4.98
C ALA A 366 7.78 1.73 5.32
N LEU A 367 9.00 1.46 4.88
CA LEU A 367 9.66 0.16 5.10
C LEU A 367 10.59 0.14 6.32
N ALA A 368 10.68 1.26 7.05
CA ALA A 368 11.46 1.38 8.28
C ALA A 368 10.57 1.85 9.45
N PRO A 369 10.89 1.42 10.69
CA PRO A 369 10.32 1.99 11.91
C PRO A 369 10.48 3.52 11.96
N LYS A 370 9.56 4.20 12.64
CA LYS A 370 9.50 5.66 12.67
C LYS A 370 10.82 6.30 13.11
N GLU A 371 11.46 5.74 14.13
CA GLU A 371 12.74 6.19 14.68
C GLU A 371 13.84 6.14 13.60
N LEU A 372 13.86 5.07 12.81
CA LEU A 372 14.83 4.88 11.74
C LEU A 372 14.51 5.73 10.50
N VAL A 373 13.23 6.00 10.22
CA VAL A 373 12.82 6.96 9.20
C VAL A 373 13.41 8.34 9.49
N HIS A 374 13.36 8.79 10.74
CA HIS A 374 13.98 10.05 11.15
C HIS A 374 15.51 9.97 11.13
N GLN A 375 16.09 8.94 11.74
CA GLN A 375 17.55 8.75 11.81
C GLN A 375 18.21 8.73 10.43
N TYR A 376 17.59 8.06 9.46
CA TYR A 376 18.10 7.92 8.10
C TYR A 376 17.41 8.85 7.12
N SER A 377 16.75 9.92 7.57
CA SER A 377 16.09 10.94 6.73
C SER A 377 15.26 10.34 5.57
N LEU A 378 14.55 9.24 5.82
CA LEU A 378 13.78 8.52 4.79
C LEU A 378 12.44 9.21 4.50
N GLY A 379 12.00 10.10 5.40
CA GLY A 379 10.73 10.81 5.30
C GLY A 379 10.55 11.59 4.00
N GLU A 380 11.62 12.19 3.47
CA GLU A 380 11.54 12.92 2.18
C GLU A 380 11.31 11.99 1.00
N ILE A 381 11.98 10.84 0.99
CA ILE A 381 11.81 9.84 -0.08
C ILE A 381 10.40 9.25 -0.01
N ILE A 382 9.92 8.92 1.20
CA ILE A 382 8.58 8.39 1.41
C ILE A 382 7.54 9.37 0.85
N ARG A 383 7.60 10.65 1.28
CA ARG A 383 6.69 11.71 0.78
C ARG A 383 6.77 11.91 -0.73
N GLU A 384 7.99 12.02 -1.27
CA GLU A 384 8.19 12.26 -2.70
C GLU A 384 7.62 11.13 -3.57
N GLU A 385 7.66 9.87 -3.12
CA GLU A 385 7.09 8.76 -3.89
C GLU A 385 5.57 8.87 -4.06
N LEU A 386 4.84 9.25 -3.00
CA LEU A 386 3.42 9.53 -3.13
C LEU A 386 3.19 10.75 -4.04
N MET A 387 3.97 11.82 -3.86
CA MET A 387 3.80 13.05 -4.64
C MET A 387 4.16 12.89 -6.11
N SER A 388 5.18 12.11 -6.44
CA SER A 388 5.53 11.79 -7.82
C SER A 388 4.43 10.98 -8.47
N LEU A 389 3.88 9.96 -7.78
CA LEU A 389 2.77 9.17 -8.31
C LEU A 389 1.55 10.05 -8.64
N LEU A 390 1.14 10.92 -7.71
CA LEU A 390 -0.01 11.81 -7.91
C LEU A 390 0.24 12.82 -9.04
N ARG A 391 1.44 13.42 -9.12
CA ARG A 391 1.81 14.33 -10.22
C ARG A 391 1.85 13.63 -11.57
N ASP A 392 2.50 12.47 -11.64
CA ASP A 392 2.66 11.69 -12.87
C ASP A 392 1.28 11.18 -13.37
N ALA A 393 0.37 10.82 -12.47
CA ALA A 393 -1.01 10.47 -12.82
C ALA A 393 -1.78 11.68 -13.38
N LYS A 394 -1.69 12.84 -12.73
CA LYS A 394 -2.33 14.09 -13.17
C LYS A 394 -1.84 14.53 -14.55
N GLN A 395 -0.51 14.51 -14.77
CA GLN A 395 0.09 14.86 -16.05
C GLN A 395 -0.38 13.95 -17.19
N ARG A 396 -0.69 12.68 -16.89
CA ARG A 396 -1.24 11.71 -17.85
C ARG A 396 -2.76 11.77 -17.99
N GLY A 397 -3.45 12.62 -17.22
CA GLY A 397 -4.91 12.65 -17.15
C GLY A 397 -5.51 11.32 -16.66
N VAL A 398 -4.81 10.65 -15.75
CA VAL A 398 -5.24 9.37 -15.14
C VAL A 398 -5.70 9.65 -13.72
N ALA A 399 -6.94 9.26 -13.41
CA ALA A 399 -7.46 9.37 -12.05
C ALA A 399 -6.73 8.41 -11.11
N VAL A 400 -6.54 8.82 -9.86
CA VAL A 400 -6.00 7.98 -8.79
C VAL A 400 -7.09 7.68 -7.77
N LEU A 401 -7.24 6.41 -7.41
CA LEU A 401 -8.17 5.94 -6.39
C LEU A 401 -7.42 5.11 -5.35
N PHE A 402 -7.73 5.28 -4.07
CA PHE A 402 -7.32 4.31 -3.05
C PHE A 402 -8.32 4.22 -1.92
N LEU A 403 -8.32 3.07 -1.25
CA LEU A 403 -9.12 2.84 -0.05
C LEU A 403 -8.26 3.11 1.19
N LEU A 404 -8.77 3.95 2.09
CA LEU A 404 -8.23 4.11 3.42
C LEU A 404 -8.81 3.02 4.32
N GLY A 405 -8.08 1.92 4.45
CA GLY A 405 -8.41 0.85 5.39
C GLY A 405 -7.93 1.13 6.82
N GLY A 406 -8.32 0.24 7.73
CA GLY A 406 -7.91 0.26 9.15
C GLY A 406 -9.02 0.72 10.09
N GLU A 407 -8.70 0.79 11.38
CA GLU A 407 -9.66 1.15 12.44
C GLU A 407 -9.88 2.67 12.57
N GLN A 408 -8.94 3.48 12.10
CA GLN A 408 -8.98 4.95 12.17
C GLN A 408 -8.71 5.63 10.81
N PRO A 409 -9.49 5.34 9.77
CA PRO A 409 -9.20 5.82 8.42
C PRO A 409 -9.33 7.34 8.27
N VAL A 410 -10.18 8.01 9.06
CA VAL A 410 -10.30 9.48 9.12
C VAL A 410 -9.02 10.13 9.66
N GLU A 411 -8.45 9.56 10.71
CA GLU A 411 -7.21 10.04 11.30
C GLU A 411 -6.06 9.88 10.32
N LEU A 412 -5.99 8.73 9.63
CA LEU A 412 -5.01 8.49 8.57
C LEU A 412 -5.18 9.47 7.40
N ALA A 413 -6.41 9.71 6.94
CA ALA A 413 -6.73 10.71 5.92
C ALA A 413 -6.18 12.08 6.35
N THR A 414 -6.51 12.51 7.56
CA THR A 414 -6.14 13.83 8.09
C THR A 414 -4.64 13.97 8.25
N LYS A 415 -3.95 12.95 8.80
CA LYS A 415 -2.50 13.00 9.08
C LYS A 415 -1.63 12.91 7.83
N VAL A 416 -2.10 12.23 6.78
CA VAL A 416 -1.26 11.92 5.62
C VAL A 416 -1.82 12.54 4.34
N TYR A 417 -3.04 12.20 3.96
CA TYR A 417 -3.57 12.43 2.61
C TYR A 417 -4.28 13.77 2.42
N LEU A 418 -4.80 14.35 3.49
CA LEU A 418 -5.43 15.68 3.49
C LEU A 418 -4.44 16.79 3.90
N GLN A 419 -3.15 16.46 4.00
CA GLN A 419 -2.13 17.44 4.27
C GLN A 419 -2.00 18.43 3.09
N PRO A 420 -1.72 19.73 3.35
CA PRO A 420 -1.69 20.75 2.29
C PRO A 420 -0.77 20.42 1.11
N TRP A 421 0.36 19.77 1.38
CA TRP A 421 1.32 19.39 0.33
C TRP A 421 0.79 18.28 -0.59
N VAL A 422 -0.14 17.44 -0.14
CA VAL A 422 -0.80 16.43 -0.97
C VAL A 422 -1.95 17.04 -1.75
N THR A 423 -2.82 17.78 -1.05
CA THR A 423 -4.05 18.33 -1.64
C THR A 423 -3.76 19.44 -2.65
N ALA A 424 -2.80 20.33 -2.38
CA ALA A 424 -2.48 21.44 -3.28
C ALA A 424 -1.82 20.99 -4.59
N ILE A 425 -1.01 19.95 -4.56
CA ILE A 425 -0.26 19.48 -5.73
C ILE A 425 -1.08 18.45 -6.51
N GLY A 426 -1.59 17.42 -5.82
CA GLY A 426 -2.35 16.35 -6.45
C GLY A 426 -3.77 16.76 -6.81
N GLY A 427 -4.40 17.65 -6.03
CA GLY A 427 -5.86 17.79 -6.07
C GLY A 427 -6.56 16.59 -5.42
N LEU A 428 -5.84 15.83 -4.60
CA LEU A 428 -6.38 14.67 -3.90
C LEU A 428 -7.45 15.09 -2.89
N GLN A 429 -8.56 14.38 -2.89
CA GLN A 429 -9.67 14.55 -1.96
C GLN A 429 -9.88 13.23 -1.21
N CYS A 430 -10.34 13.30 0.05
CA CYS A 430 -10.75 12.10 0.79
C CYS A 430 -12.23 12.20 1.18
N GLY A 431 -12.96 11.11 1.02
CA GLY A 431 -14.40 11.10 1.32
C GLY A 431 -15.09 9.77 1.05
N TYR A 432 -16.41 9.81 1.07
CA TYR A 432 -17.26 8.67 0.76
C TYR A 432 -17.83 8.79 -0.65
N VAL A 433 -17.69 7.74 -1.44
CA VAL A 433 -18.38 7.68 -2.74
C VAL A 433 -19.89 7.62 -2.49
N ARG A 434 -20.61 8.51 -3.17
CA ARG A 434 -22.07 8.59 -3.19
C ARG A 434 -22.57 8.45 -4.61
N TRP A 435 -23.79 7.95 -4.74
CA TRP A 435 -24.47 7.85 -6.02
C TRP A 435 -25.97 8.12 -5.85
N ARG A 436 -26.65 8.47 -6.94
CA ARG A 436 -28.11 8.60 -7.02
C ARG A 436 -28.57 8.29 -8.44
N GLU A 437 -29.82 7.86 -8.60
CA GLU A 437 -30.37 7.47 -9.91
C GLU A 437 -30.56 8.64 -10.88
N GLY A 438 -30.69 9.86 -10.38
CA GLY A 438 -30.87 11.07 -11.18
C GLY A 438 -30.86 12.33 -10.30
N PRO A 439 -30.95 13.54 -10.90
CA PRO A 439 -30.81 14.81 -10.19
C PRO A 439 -31.90 15.05 -9.13
N ASP A 440 -33.11 14.54 -9.35
CA ASP A 440 -34.26 14.71 -8.46
C ASP A 440 -34.34 13.65 -7.36
N LYS A 441 -33.42 12.68 -7.36
CA LYS A 441 -33.35 11.62 -6.34
C LYS A 441 -32.39 12.03 -5.23
N PRO A 442 -32.65 11.60 -3.98
CA PRO A 442 -31.70 11.81 -2.89
C PRO A 442 -30.42 11.01 -3.14
N TRP A 443 -29.31 11.47 -2.56
CA TRP A 443 -28.10 10.66 -2.50
C TRP A 443 -28.32 9.42 -1.64
N GLU A 444 -27.83 8.28 -2.10
CA GLU A 444 -27.90 7.04 -1.35
C GLU A 444 -27.09 7.16 -0.05
N PRO A 445 -27.67 6.83 1.11
CA PRO A 445 -26.95 6.85 2.36
C PRO A 445 -25.85 5.78 2.35
N PRO A 446 -24.77 5.96 3.14
CA PRO A 446 -23.80 4.88 3.33
C PRO A 446 -24.52 3.64 3.89
N LYS A 447 -24.28 2.46 3.31
CA LYS A 447 -24.71 1.20 3.93
C LYS A 447 -24.14 1.19 5.37
N GLN A 448 -24.98 0.88 6.37
CA GLN A 448 -24.65 1.08 7.79
C GLN A 448 -23.32 0.45 8.20
N HIS A 449 -23.01 -0.74 7.67
CA HIS A 449 -21.77 -1.47 7.93
C HIS A 449 -20.52 -0.91 7.24
N HIS A 450 -20.66 -0.06 6.21
CA HIS A 450 -19.54 0.54 5.48
C HIS A 450 -19.15 1.92 6.01
N SER A 451 -20.01 2.55 6.81
CA SER A 451 -19.91 3.96 7.17
C SER A 451 -18.61 4.35 7.88
N LYS A 452 -17.87 3.38 8.45
CA LYS A 452 -16.59 3.62 9.14
C LYS A 452 -15.35 3.19 8.37
N ARG A 453 -15.47 2.30 7.36
CA ARG A 453 -14.31 1.65 6.72
C ARG A 453 -14.08 2.02 5.25
N LEU A 454 -15.08 2.56 4.56
CA LEU A 454 -14.98 2.89 3.13
C LEU A 454 -14.72 4.38 2.88
N ILE A 455 -13.56 4.88 3.32
CA ILE A 455 -13.09 6.21 2.93
C ILE A 455 -12.16 6.06 1.73
N PHE A 456 -12.41 6.83 0.69
CA PHE A 456 -11.63 6.83 -0.54
C PHE A 456 -10.78 8.08 -0.63
N GLY A 457 -9.53 7.92 -1.03
CA GLY A 457 -8.76 8.98 -1.66
C GLY A 457 -9.04 8.98 -3.16
N LEU A 458 -9.40 10.15 -3.70
CA LEU A 458 -9.71 10.34 -5.10
C LEU A 458 -8.99 11.57 -5.65
N GLN A 459 -8.23 11.37 -6.72
CA GLN A 459 -7.72 12.44 -7.57
C GLN A 459 -8.32 12.24 -8.96
N LEU A 460 -9.13 13.19 -9.42
CA LEU A 460 -9.65 13.18 -10.79
C LEU A 460 -8.60 13.78 -11.76
N PRO A 461 -8.70 13.49 -13.07
CA PRO A 461 -7.74 13.92 -14.09
C PRO A 461 -7.43 15.42 -14.12
#